data_AF-X1I2Y9-F1
#
_entry.id   AF-X1I2Y9-F1
#
_cell.length_a   1.000
_cell.length_b   1.000
_cell.length_c   1.000
_cell.angle_alpha   90.00
_cell.angle_beta   90.00
_cell.angle_gamma   90.00
#
_symmetry.space_group_name_H-M   'P 1'
#
loop_
_entity.id
_entity.type
_entity.pdbx_description
1 polymer ?
#
loop_
_entity_poly.entity_id
_entity_poly.type
_entity_poly.pdbx_seq_one_letter_code
_entity_poly.pdbx_strand_id
1 'polypeptide(L)'
;MSDLKTPEVIYNEILNNKINIEKGIQLIIHSLQESENDNIIFDCKRIFNKLSIQYKEIFNIISSLLISSQKPITTLTIAKIVVTNFSENCEILLRDQIQRESSALFLTQLYGFLTNQTTEISKILKTYLIEN
;
A
#
# COMPACT_ATOMS: atom_id res chain seq x y z
N MET A 1 14.93 -22.49 3.10
CA MET A 1 14.85 -21.27 2.26
C MET A 1 13.60 -21.42 1.44
N SER A 2 12.55 -20.62 1.69
CA SER A 2 11.36 -20.64 0.83
C SER A 2 11.70 -19.98 -0.49
N ASP A 3 11.35 -20.62 -1.61
CA ASP A 3 11.39 -20.02 -2.95
C ASP A 3 10.41 -18.83 -3.01
N LEU A 4 10.80 -17.71 -2.43
CA LEU A 4 10.06 -16.47 -2.49
C LEU A 4 10.07 -16.01 -3.95
N LYS A 5 8.91 -16.14 -4.60
CA LYS A 5 8.69 -15.66 -5.96
C LYS A 5 8.98 -14.15 -6.01
N THR A 6 9.71 -13.72 -7.02
CA THR A 6 9.98 -12.28 -7.22
C THR A 6 8.68 -11.54 -7.57
N PRO A 7 8.60 -10.22 -7.34
CA PRO A 7 7.43 -9.42 -7.72
C PRO A 7 7.05 -9.59 -9.19
N GLU A 8 8.03 -9.63 -10.10
CA GLU A 8 7.77 -9.84 -11.53
C GLU A 8 7.16 -11.22 -11.83
N VAL A 9 7.60 -12.27 -11.14
CA VAL A 9 7.01 -13.60 -11.29
C VAL A 9 5.55 -13.57 -10.83
N ILE A 10 5.26 -12.92 -9.70
CA ILE A 10 3.88 -12.78 -9.20
C ILE A 10 3.03 -12.00 -10.20
N TYR A 11 3.54 -10.89 -10.76
CA TYR A 11 2.83 -10.11 -11.77
C TYR A 11 2.48 -10.93 -13.02
N ASN A 12 3.45 -11.71 -13.53
CA ASN A 12 3.21 -12.59 -14.66
C ASN A 12 2.19 -13.70 -14.35
N GLU A 13 2.16 -14.20 -13.12
CA GLU A 13 1.14 -15.17 -12.69
C GLU A 13 -0.27 -14.55 -12.63
N ILE A 14 -0.39 -13.28 -12.24
CA ILE A 14 -1.66 -12.54 -12.31
C ILE A 14 -2.11 -12.41 -13.77
N LEU A 15 -1.24 -11.94 -14.66
CA LEU A 15 -1.57 -11.72 -16.08
C LEU A 15 -1.98 -13.01 -16.80
N ASN A 16 -1.36 -14.13 -16.42
CA ASN A 16 -1.66 -15.45 -16.99
C ASN A 16 -2.78 -16.20 -16.25
N ASN A 17 -3.51 -15.53 -15.34
CA ASN A 17 -4.57 -16.11 -14.52
C ASN A 17 -4.15 -17.37 -13.73
N LYS A 18 -2.85 -17.52 -13.44
CA LYS A 18 -2.31 -18.61 -12.62
C LYS A 18 -2.60 -18.40 -11.13
N ILE A 19 -2.72 -17.14 -10.73
CA ILE A 19 -3.22 -16.72 -9.43
C ILE A 19 -4.27 -15.63 -9.64
N ASN A 20 -5.23 -15.54 -8.71
CA ASN A 20 -6.16 -14.42 -8.73
C ASN A 20 -5.46 -13.12 -8.29
N ILE A 21 -6.03 -11.99 -8.70
CA ILE A 21 -5.46 -10.67 -8.47
C ILE A 21 -5.32 -10.34 -6.98
N GLU A 22 -6.29 -10.72 -6.14
CA GLU A 22 -6.25 -10.46 -4.70
C GLU A 22 -5.06 -11.13 -4.02
N LYS A 23 -4.86 -12.43 -4.28
CA LYS A 23 -3.70 -13.18 -3.78
C LYS A 23 -2.39 -12.63 -4.32
N GLY A 24 -2.37 -12.23 -5.59
CA GLY A 24 -1.19 -11.58 -6.19
C GLY A 24 -0.82 -10.28 -5.48
N ILE A 25 -1.80 -9.41 -5.21
CA ILE A 25 -1.61 -8.16 -4.49
C ILE A 25 -1.09 -8.42 -3.07
N GLN A 26 -1.65 -9.38 -2.34
CA GLN A 26 -1.17 -9.77 -1.01
C GLN A 26 0.31 -10.23 -1.04
N LEU A 27 0.70 -11.04 -2.02
CA LEU A 27 2.08 -11.51 -2.17
C LEU A 27 3.05 -10.36 -2.50
N ILE A 28 2.63 -9.40 -3.32
CA ILE A 28 3.44 -8.21 -3.63
C ILE A 28 3.58 -7.31 -2.39
N ILE A 29 2.51 -7.11 -1.62
CA ILE A 29 2.54 -6.38 -0.35
C ILE A 29 3.51 -7.05 0.63
N HIS A 30 3.44 -8.37 0.76
CA HIS A 30 4.35 -9.12 1.63
C HIS A 30 5.81 -8.98 1.18
N SER A 31 6.07 -9.09 -0.13
CA SER A 31 7.41 -8.90 -0.70
C SER A 31 7.96 -7.49 -0.42
N LEU A 32 7.09 -6.48 -0.43
CA LEU A 32 7.46 -5.09 -0.12
C LEU A 32 7.77 -4.88 1.38
N GLN A 33 7.12 -5.62 2.28
CA GLN A 33 7.30 -5.51 3.72
C GLN A 33 8.59 -6.14 4.22
N GLU A 34 8.91 -7.32 3.69
CA GLU A 34 10.05 -8.12 4.13
C GLU A 34 11.37 -7.68 3.47
N SER A 35 11.31 -6.78 2.50
CA SER A 35 12.48 -6.44 1.68
C SER A 35 13.13 -5.12 2.09
N GLU A 36 14.42 -5.21 2.40
CA GLU A 36 15.33 -4.05 2.48
C GLU A 36 16.00 -3.75 1.12
N ASN A 37 15.67 -4.51 0.07
CA ASN A 37 16.27 -4.37 -1.24
C ASN A 37 15.50 -3.36 -2.09
N ASP A 38 16.16 -2.23 -2.40
CA ASP A 38 15.58 -1.15 -3.20
C ASP A 38 15.05 -1.62 -4.56
N ASN A 39 15.63 -2.64 -5.18
CA ASN A 39 15.14 -3.18 -6.46
C ASN A 39 13.79 -3.88 -6.30
N ILE A 40 13.61 -4.68 -5.23
CA ILE A 40 12.34 -5.34 -4.93
C ILE A 40 11.27 -4.29 -4.60
N ILE A 41 11.63 -3.28 -3.81
CA ILE A 41 10.76 -2.16 -3.47
C ILE A 41 10.32 -1.41 -4.74
N PHE A 42 11.26 -1.11 -5.63
CA PHE A 42 11.00 -0.46 -6.91
C PHE A 42 10.09 -1.30 -7.80
N ASP A 43 10.35 -2.61 -7.92
CA ASP A 43 9.55 -3.52 -8.73
C ASP A 43 8.12 -3.64 -8.21
N CYS A 44 7.93 -3.81 -6.91
CA CYS A 44 6.60 -3.83 -6.29
C CYS A 44 5.83 -2.55 -6.63
N LYS A 45 6.45 -1.37 -6.46
CA LYS A 45 5.83 -0.07 -6.78
C LYS A 45 5.45 0.03 -8.25
N ARG A 46 6.37 -0.34 -9.15
CA ARG A 46 6.15 -0.35 -10.60
C ARG A 46 4.99 -1.27 -10.99
N ILE A 47 4.90 -2.44 -10.38
CA ILE A 47 3.83 -3.41 -10.61
C ILE A 47 2.49 -2.88 -10.10
N PHE A 48 2.44 -2.26 -8.90
CA PHE A 48 1.21 -1.64 -8.41
C PHE A 48 0.67 -0.60 -9.36
N ASN A 49 1.53 0.25 -9.92
CA ASN A 49 1.11 1.25 -10.88
C ASN A 49 0.59 0.62 -12.19
N LYS A 50 1.25 -0.41 -12.71
CA LYS A 50 0.76 -1.14 -13.89
C LYS A 50 -0.62 -1.77 -13.64
N LEU A 51 -0.73 -2.43 -12.49
CA LEU A 51 -1.95 -3.10 -12.08
C LEU A 51 -3.07 -2.08 -11.89
N SER A 52 -2.85 -0.96 -11.17
CA SER A 52 -3.87 0.06 -10.88
C SER A 52 -4.45 0.72 -12.14
N ILE A 53 -3.62 0.88 -13.19
CA ILE A 53 -4.07 1.36 -14.50
C ILE A 53 -4.96 0.32 -15.20
N GLN A 54 -4.62 -0.96 -15.07
CA GLN A 54 -5.27 -2.05 -15.80
C GLN A 54 -6.56 -2.56 -15.14
N TYR A 55 -6.61 -2.62 -13.81
CA TYR A 55 -7.73 -3.20 -13.05
C TYR A 55 -8.28 -2.21 -12.05
N LYS A 56 -9.49 -1.71 -12.32
CA LYS A 56 -10.18 -0.76 -11.43
C LYS A 56 -10.49 -1.37 -10.07
N GLU A 57 -10.69 -2.69 -9.98
CA GLU A 57 -10.96 -3.37 -8.70
C GLU A 57 -9.80 -3.35 -7.70
N ILE A 58 -8.57 -3.03 -8.12
CA ILE A 58 -7.41 -3.04 -7.22
C ILE A 58 -7.58 -2.07 -6.07
N PHE A 59 -8.18 -0.90 -6.33
CA PHE A 59 -8.43 0.05 -5.27
C PHE A 59 -9.31 -0.57 -4.18
N ASN A 60 -10.34 -1.34 -4.56
CA ASN A 60 -11.22 -2.02 -3.61
C ASN A 60 -10.49 -3.12 -2.84
N ILE A 61 -9.63 -3.89 -3.51
CA ILE A 61 -8.79 -4.92 -2.88
C ILE A 61 -7.85 -4.28 -1.84
N ILE A 62 -7.13 -3.24 -2.24
CA ILE A 62 -6.19 -2.53 -1.36
C ILE A 62 -6.93 -1.87 -0.19
N SER A 63 -8.11 -1.30 -0.42
CA SER A 63 -8.95 -0.71 0.62
C SER A 63 -9.41 -1.76 1.64
N SER A 64 -9.85 -2.93 1.16
CA SER A 64 -10.22 -4.07 2.02
C SER A 64 -9.04 -4.53 2.88
N LEU A 65 -7.86 -4.64 2.27
CA LEU A 65 -6.64 -5.00 2.99
C LEU A 65 -6.27 -3.95 4.04
N LEU A 66 -6.38 -2.65 3.73
CA LEU A 66 -6.08 -1.58 4.68
C LEU A 66 -6.94 -1.65 5.95
N ILE A 67 -8.25 -1.93 5.79
CA ILE A 67 -9.22 -1.93 6.88
C ILE A 67 -9.19 -3.24 7.67
N SER A 68 -8.67 -4.32 7.06
CA SER A 68 -8.56 -5.61 7.76
C SER A 68 -7.61 -5.51 8.96
N SER A 69 -7.87 -6.29 10.02
CA SER A 69 -7.07 -6.31 11.25
C SER A 69 -5.67 -6.87 10.98
N GLN A 70 -4.77 -6.01 10.53
CA GLN A 70 -3.38 -6.32 10.16
C GLN A 70 -2.40 -5.74 11.17
N LYS A 71 -1.15 -6.22 11.12
CA LYS A 71 -0.07 -5.62 11.91
C LYS A 71 0.15 -4.17 11.45
N PRO A 72 0.49 -3.22 12.35
CA PRO A 72 0.64 -1.81 11.99
C PRO A 72 1.61 -1.54 10.84
N ILE A 73 2.68 -2.34 10.72
CA ILE A 73 3.65 -2.20 9.62
C ILE A 73 3.06 -2.58 8.26
N THR A 74 2.15 -3.54 8.25
CA THR A 74 1.45 -4.00 7.05
C THR A 74 0.44 -2.94 6.62
N THR A 75 -0.36 -2.45 7.57
CA THR A 75 -1.27 -1.32 7.39
C THR A 75 -0.54 -0.08 6.86
N LEU A 76 0.63 0.26 7.42
CA LEU A 76 1.44 1.39 6.96
C LEU A 76 1.90 1.22 5.51
N THR A 77 2.34 0.01 5.15
CA THR A 77 2.78 -0.29 3.79
C THR A 77 1.66 -0.07 2.79
N ILE A 78 0.46 -0.55 3.13
CA ILE A 78 -0.74 -0.38 2.32
C ILE A 78 -1.11 1.09 2.21
N ALA A 79 -1.10 1.83 3.33
CA ALA A 79 -1.38 3.27 3.34
C ALA A 79 -0.43 4.04 2.40
N LYS A 80 0.87 3.73 2.42
CA LYS A 80 1.86 4.32 1.51
C LYS A 80 1.56 4.01 0.04
N ILE A 81 1.16 2.78 -0.28
CA ILE A 81 0.74 2.40 -1.63
C ILE A 81 -0.48 3.22 -2.05
N VAL A 82 -1.47 3.35 -1.17
CA VAL A 82 -2.70 4.12 -1.41
C VAL A 82 -2.39 5.58 -1.74
N VAL A 83 -1.58 6.27 -0.91
CA VAL A 83 -1.18 7.66 -1.14
C VAL A 83 -0.44 7.83 -2.48
N THR A 84 0.45 6.88 -2.81
CA THR A 84 1.33 7.00 -3.98
C THR A 84 0.60 6.72 -5.29
N ASN A 85 -0.40 5.82 -5.29
CA ASN A 85 -0.99 5.29 -6.53
C ASN A 85 -2.48 5.65 -6.71
N PHE A 86 -3.14 6.19 -5.68
CA PHE A 86 -4.60 6.41 -5.68
C PHE A 86 -4.99 7.77 -5.08
N SER A 87 -4.28 8.83 -5.49
CA SER A 87 -4.42 10.19 -4.93
C SER A 87 -5.84 10.73 -4.96
N GLU A 88 -6.64 10.39 -5.96
CA GLU A 88 -8.02 10.92 -6.13
C GLU A 88 -9.04 10.31 -5.17
N ASN A 89 -8.82 9.07 -4.71
CA ASN A 89 -9.81 8.30 -3.93
C ASN A 89 -9.34 7.97 -2.51
N CYS A 90 -8.14 8.39 -2.12
CA CYS A 90 -7.52 7.94 -0.88
C CYS A 90 -7.86 8.76 0.37
N GLU A 91 -8.37 9.99 0.23
CA GLU A 91 -8.57 10.89 1.38
C GLU A 91 -9.46 10.28 2.47
N ILE A 92 -10.69 9.94 2.10
CA ILE A 92 -11.70 9.41 3.04
C ILE A 92 -11.19 8.11 3.65
N LEU A 93 -10.69 7.20 2.82
CA LEU A 93 -10.18 5.90 3.25
C LEU A 93 -9.07 6.04 4.29
N LEU A 94 -8.09 6.92 4.04
CA LEU A 94 -6.96 7.10 4.93
C LEU A 94 -7.30 7.94 6.16
N ARG A 95 -8.20 8.92 6.05
CA ARG A 95 -8.72 9.65 7.21
C ARG A 95 -9.37 8.68 8.20
N ASP A 96 -10.26 7.83 7.72
CA ASP A 96 -10.98 6.89 8.57
C ASP A 96 -10.02 5.85 9.17
N GLN A 97 -8.93 5.49 8.47
CA GLN A 97 -7.88 4.63 9.02
C GLN A 97 -7.07 5.34 10.10
N ILE A 98 -6.66 6.59 9.86
CA ILE A 98 -5.93 7.43 10.82
C ILE A 98 -6.73 7.55 12.12
N GLN A 99 -8.02 7.86 12.04
CA GLN A 99 -8.90 8.01 13.20
C GLN A 99 -9.09 6.72 14.01
N ARG A 100 -8.99 5.55 13.38
CA ARG A 100 -9.18 4.25 14.04
C ARG A 100 -7.87 3.66 14.58
N GLU A 101 -6.73 4.08 14.04
CA GLU A 101 -5.44 3.50 14.37
C GLU A 101 -4.89 4.08 15.67
N SER A 102 -4.42 3.21 16.56
CA SER A 102 -3.84 3.60 17.86
C SER A 102 -2.33 3.37 17.92
N SER A 103 -1.76 2.71 16.91
CA SER A 103 -0.34 2.45 16.83
C SER A 103 0.45 3.73 16.59
N ALA A 104 1.18 4.18 17.61
CA ALA A 104 2.13 5.29 17.50
C ALA A 104 3.16 5.05 16.37
N LEU A 105 3.57 3.80 16.14
CA LEU A 105 4.48 3.44 15.04
C LEU A 105 3.85 3.79 13.68
N PHE A 106 2.60 3.39 13.46
CA PHE A 106 1.90 3.69 12.21
C PHE A 106 1.77 5.20 12.03
N LEU A 107 1.24 5.91 13.03
CA LEU A 107 0.92 7.34 12.94
C LEU A 107 2.18 8.17 12.68
N THR A 108 3.24 7.93 13.45
CA THR A 108 4.51 8.69 13.31
C THR A 108 5.21 8.41 11.99
N GLN A 109 5.27 7.15 11.55
CA GLN A 109 5.92 6.81 10.28
C GLN A 109 5.09 7.25 9.07
N LEU A 110 3.75 7.24 9.17
CA LEU A 110 2.88 7.80 8.14
C LEU A 110 3.09 9.31 8.04
N TYR A 111 3.13 10.03 9.16
CA TYR A 111 3.42 11.47 9.19
C TYR A 111 4.77 11.79 8.53
N GLY A 112 5.83 11.06 8.90
CA GLY A 112 7.16 11.20 8.31
C GLY A 112 7.14 10.97 6.79
N PHE A 113 6.44 9.94 6.33
CA PHE A 113 6.27 9.67 4.90
C PHE A 113 5.55 10.81 4.17
N LEU A 114 4.44 11.31 4.72
CA LEU A 114 3.66 12.40 4.12
C LEU A 114 4.41 13.75 4.14
N THR A 115 5.36 13.92 5.05
CA THR A 115 6.20 15.13 5.10
C THR A 115 7.16 15.20 3.92
N ASN A 116 7.60 14.04 3.42
CA ASN A 116 8.45 13.94 2.23
C ASN A 116 7.66 14.06 0.92
N GLN A 117 6.33 14.23 0.97
CA GLN A 117 5.48 14.40 -0.19
C GLN A 117 4.99 15.84 -0.32
N THR A 118 4.91 16.33 -1.57
CA THR A 118 4.47 17.70 -1.90
C THR A 118 3.01 17.77 -2.37
N THR A 119 2.31 16.64 -2.44
CA THR A 119 0.94 16.56 -2.95
C THR A 119 -0.08 17.19 -1.98
N GLU A 120 -1.15 17.79 -2.52
CA GLU A 120 -2.22 18.38 -1.71
C GLU A 120 -2.84 17.37 -0.75
N ILE A 121 -3.07 16.14 -1.22
CA ILE A 121 -3.58 15.06 -0.39
C ILE A 121 -2.67 14.76 0.80
N SER A 122 -1.35 14.84 0.63
CA SER A 122 -0.42 14.63 1.75
C SER A 122 -0.50 15.74 2.78
N LYS A 123 -0.82 16.98 2.38
CA LYS A 123 -1.07 18.08 3.32
C LYS A 123 -2.33 17.84 4.12
N ILE A 124 -3.43 17.45 3.46
CA ILE A 124 -4.71 17.15 4.11
C ILE A 124 -4.55 16.01 5.14
N LEU A 125 -3.92 14.89 4.73
CA LEU A 125 -3.71 13.75 5.62
C LEU A 125 -2.81 14.07 6.82
N LYS A 126 -1.84 15.00 6.67
CA LYS A 126 -1.02 15.48 7.80
C LYS A 126 -1.87 16.25 8.81
N THR A 127 -2.81 17.06 8.37
CA THR A 127 -3.73 17.77 9.28
C THR A 127 -4.51 16.77 10.13
N TYR A 128 -5.06 15.71 9.52
CA TYR A 128 -5.76 14.65 10.26
C TYR A 128 -4.89 13.91 11.27
N LEU A 129 -3.58 13.78 11.02
CA LEU A 129 -2.65 13.16 11.97
C LEU A 129 -2.29 14.05 13.15
N ILE A 130 -2.41 15.37 13.02
CA ILE A 130 -2.12 16.34 14.09
C ILE A 130 -3.36 16.55 14.98
N GLU A 131 -4.55 16.47 14.39
CA GLU A 131 -5.83 16.69 15.07
C GLU A 131 -6.36 15.46 15.84
N ASN A 132 -5.70 14.31 15.68
CA ASN A 132 -6.04 13.02 16.29
C ASN A 132 -5.22 12.80 17.56
#